data_AF-A0A350XNJ2-F1
#
_entry.id   AF-A0A350XNJ2-F1
#
_cell.length_a   1.000
_cell.length_b   1.000
_cell.length_c   1.000
_cell.angle_alpha   90.00
_cell.angle_beta   90.00
_cell.angle_gamma   90.00
#
_symmetry.space_group_name_H-M   'P 1'
#
loop_
_entity.id
_entity.type
_entity.pdbx_description
1 polymer ?
#
loop_
_entity_poly.entity_id
_entity_poly.type
_entity_poly.pdbx_seq_one_letter_code
_entity_poly.pdbx_strand_id
1 'polypeptide(L)'
;IVVKSLPVPKIDRIVPNKLAYEYKEPILLSWSIANPSQIKELRIVQQGSDGVVTKNTIPLSQCKPQQLTPGNNPATITCQNIRMTPNKAGSYTYKVEV
;
A
#
# COMPACT_ATOMS: atom_id res chain seq x y z
N ILE A 1 -12.70 -30.59 15.92
CA ILE A 1 -12.93 -29.18 15.51
C ILE A 1 -11.98 -28.91 14.36
N VAL A 2 -12.48 -28.68 13.14
CA VAL A 2 -11.62 -28.29 12.01
C VAL A 2 -11.47 -26.77 12.07
N VAL A 3 -10.30 -26.28 12.46
CA VAL A 3 -10.00 -24.85 12.44
C VAL A 3 -9.67 -24.48 10.99
N LYS A 4 -10.61 -23.86 10.30
CA LYS A 4 -10.36 -23.33 8.95
C LYS A 4 -9.52 -22.06 9.10
N SER A 5 -8.28 -22.09 8.60
CA SER A 5 -7.39 -20.93 8.64
C SER A 5 -7.98 -19.78 7.80
N LEU A 6 -7.90 -18.58 8.33
CA LEU A 6 -8.28 -17.36 7.61
C LEU A 6 -7.23 -17.09 6.51
N PRO A 7 -7.66 -16.56 5.35
CA PRO A 7 -6.75 -16.32 4.24
C PRO A 7 -5.78 -15.17 4.55
N VAL A 8 -4.51 -15.36 4.20
CA VAL A 8 -3.43 -14.38 4.45
C VAL A 8 -3.56 -13.18 3.49
N PRO A 9 -3.33 -11.94 3.98
CA PRO A 9 -3.27 -10.77 3.14
C PRO A 9 -2.24 -10.91 2.02
N LYS A 10 -2.61 -10.52 0.80
CA LYS A 10 -1.70 -10.51 -0.34
C LYS A 10 -1.72 -9.14 -0.99
N ILE A 11 -0.56 -8.52 -1.09
CA ILE A 11 -0.38 -7.26 -1.78
C ILE A 11 -0.07 -7.59 -3.25
N ASP A 12 -0.85 -6.99 -4.15
CA ASP A 12 -0.61 -7.07 -5.59
C ASP A 12 0.55 -6.13 -5.99
N ARG A 13 0.65 -5.79 -7.28
CA ARG A 13 1.69 -4.88 -7.76
C ARG A 13 1.48 -3.46 -7.25
N ILE A 14 2.52 -2.89 -6.64
CA ILE A 14 2.60 -1.46 -6.34
C ILE A 14 2.96 -0.73 -7.63
N VAL A 15 2.13 0.25 -8.03
CA VAL A 15 2.35 1.05 -9.23
C VAL A 15 2.44 2.54 -8.90
N PRO A 16 3.48 3.24 -9.38
CA PRO A 16 3.51 4.69 -9.35
C PRO A 16 2.62 5.29 -10.44
N ASN A 17 2.17 6.52 -10.25
CA ASN A 17 1.41 7.24 -11.28
C ASN A 17 2.28 7.75 -12.44
N LYS A 18 3.61 7.85 -12.25
CA LYS A 18 4.57 8.30 -13.27
C LYS A 18 5.87 7.50 -13.18
N LEU A 19 6.64 7.49 -14.27
CA LEU A 19 7.96 6.87 -14.32
C LEU A 19 9.07 7.80 -13.80
N ALA A 20 8.86 9.11 -13.86
CA ALA A 20 9.78 10.14 -13.39
C ALA A 20 8.99 11.32 -12.81
N TYR A 21 9.63 12.04 -11.89
CA TYR A 21 9.02 13.10 -11.09
C TYR A 21 9.92 14.33 -11.06
N GLU A 22 9.33 15.51 -11.05
CA GLU A 22 10.06 16.76 -10.83
C GLU A 22 10.44 16.93 -9.34
N TYR A 23 11.39 17.82 -9.07
CA TYR A 23 11.80 18.11 -7.71
C TYR A 23 10.62 18.61 -6.86
N LYS A 24 10.38 17.97 -5.71
CA LYS A 24 9.24 18.18 -4.80
C LYS A 24 7.86 17.78 -5.35
N GLU A 25 7.79 17.18 -6.53
CA GLU A 25 6.54 16.62 -7.01
C GLU A 25 6.14 15.41 -6.14
N PRO A 26 4.89 15.32 -5.67
CA PRO A 26 4.44 14.17 -4.91
C PRO A 26 4.35 12.91 -5.78
N ILE A 27 4.86 11.80 -5.24
CA ILE A 27 4.72 10.48 -5.83
C ILE A 27 3.40 9.89 -5.37
N LEU A 28 2.54 9.48 -6.31
CA LEU A 28 1.26 8.85 -6.00
C LEU A 28 1.36 7.35 -6.28
N LEU A 29 1.21 6.55 -5.23
CA LEU A 29 1.27 5.10 -5.31
C LEU A 29 -0.14 4.51 -5.25
N SER A 30 -0.37 3.46 -6.04
CA SER A 30 -1.59 2.66 -5.98
C SER A 30 -1.27 1.17 -5.91
N TRP A 31 -2.06 0.43 -5.15
CA TRP A 31 -1.97 -1.03 -5.02
C TRP A 31 -3.29 -1.60 -4.52
N SER A 32 -3.43 -2.92 -4.66
CA SER A 32 -4.56 -3.68 -4.13
C SER A 32 -4.07 -4.71 -3.12
N ILE A 33 -4.92 -5.00 -2.13
CA ILE A 33 -4.65 -6.00 -1.10
C ILE A 33 -5.83 -6.95 -1.03
N ALA A 34 -5.57 -8.22 -1.35
CA ALA A 34 -6.53 -9.30 -1.16
C ALA A 34 -6.52 -9.79 0.29
N ASN A 35 -7.67 -10.27 0.77
CA ASN A 35 -7.88 -10.77 2.14
C ASN A 35 -7.49 -9.78 3.25
N PRO A 36 -8.01 -8.53 3.24
CA PRO A 36 -7.59 -7.50 4.18
C PRO A 36 -8.05 -7.71 5.62
N SER A 37 -8.88 -8.73 5.89
CA SER A 37 -9.50 -8.96 7.19
C SER A 37 -8.52 -9.22 8.33
N GLN A 38 -7.29 -9.63 8.02
CA GLN A 38 -6.24 -9.88 9.01
C GLN A 38 -5.26 -8.71 9.19
N ILE A 39 -5.38 -7.65 8.40
CA ILE A 39 -4.44 -6.52 8.44
C ILE A 39 -4.72 -5.71 9.70
N LYS A 40 -3.75 -5.70 10.62
CA LYS A 40 -3.78 -4.83 11.80
C LYS A 40 -3.23 -3.45 11.49
N GLU A 41 -2.22 -3.40 10.64
CA GLU A 41 -1.51 -2.18 10.30
C GLU A 41 -0.96 -2.29 8.88
N LEU A 42 -1.06 -1.22 8.11
CA LEU A 42 -0.48 -1.11 6.78
C LEU A 42 0.66 -0.10 6.83
N ARG A 43 1.85 -0.49 6.37
CA ARG A 43 3.04 0.37 6.38
C ARG A 43 3.63 0.49 4.98
N ILE A 44 4.11 1.68 4.64
CA ILE A 44 4.98 1.92 3.50
C ILE A 44 6.40 2.13 4.02
N VAL A 45 7.33 1.34 3.49
CA VAL A 45 8.75 1.53 3.65
C VAL A 45 9.28 2.19 2.39
N GLN A 46 9.82 3.40 2.54
CA GLN A 46 10.52 4.14 1.50
C GLN A 46 12.02 4.03 1.76
N GLN A 47 12.78 3.61 0.76
CA GLN A 47 14.24 3.58 0.81
C GLN A 47 14.81 4.45 -0.31
N GLY A 48 15.56 5.49 0.06
CA GLY A 48 16.30 6.33 -0.89
C GLY A 48 17.59 5.66 -1.36
N SER A 49 18.11 6.11 -2.50
CA SER A 49 19.42 5.73 -3.03
C SER A 49 20.58 6.10 -2.10
N ASP A 50 20.37 7.03 -1.18
CA ASP A 50 21.32 7.39 -0.11
C ASP A 50 21.30 6.41 1.07
N GLY A 51 20.47 5.36 1.00
CA GLY A 51 20.32 4.36 2.04
C GLY A 51 19.36 4.78 3.17
N VAL A 52 18.79 5.99 3.12
CA VAL A 52 17.84 6.45 4.14
C VAL A 52 16.53 5.68 4.00
N VAL A 53 16.08 5.10 5.11
CA VAL A 53 14.82 4.35 5.20
C VAL A 53 13.81 5.09 6.07
N THR A 54 12.63 5.34 5.50
CA THR A 54 11.49 5.96 6.20
C THR A 54 10.33 4.97 6.21
N LYS A 55 9.66 4.82 7.37
CA LYS A 55 8.47 3.98 7.51
C LYS A 55 7.27 4.84 7.87
N ASN A 56 6.20 4.74 7.08
CA ASN A 56 4.97 5.49 7.28
C ASN A 56 3.80 4.52 7.44
N THR A 57 3.05 4.64 8.53
CA THR A 57 1.80 3.90 8.72
C THR A 57 0.69 4.55 7.91
N ILE A 58 0.01 3.76 7.08
CA ILE A 58 -1.11 4.18 6.24
C ILE A 58 -2.40 3.67 6.87
N PRO A 59 -3.35 4.56 7.20
CA PRO A 59 -4.63 4.11 7.73
C PRO A 59 -5.41 3.38 6.63
N LEU A 60 -5.95 2.20 6.95
CA LEU A 60 -6.75 1.39 6.02
C LEU A 60 -7.98 2.13 5.47
N SER A 61 -8.45 3.18 6.16
CA SER A 61 -9.53 4.06 5.69
C SER A 61 -9.18 4.85 4.42
N GLN A 62 -7.89 5.00 4.08
CA GLN A 62 -7.46 5.57 2.80
C GLN A 62 -7.64 4.60 1.63
N CYS A 63 -7.90 3.32 1.91
CA CYS A 63 -8.15 2.30 0.91
C CYS A 63 -9.64 2.03 0.79
N LYS A 64 -10.12 1.86 -0.44
CA LYS A 64 -11.54 1.60 -0.71
C LYS A 64 -11.79 0.10 -0.82
N PRO A 65 -12.81 -0.45 -0.14
CA PRO A 65 -13.21 -1.83 -0.35
C PRO A 65 -13.74 -2.02 -1.77
N GLN A 66 -13.24 -3.04 -2.45
CA GLN A 66 -13.82 -3.51 -3.70
C GLN A 66 -14.93 -4.50 -3.32
N GLN A 67 -16.15 -3.98 -3.13
CA GLN A 67 -17.29 -4.80 -2.74
C GLN A 67 -17.70 -5.71 -3.91
N LEU A 68 -17.55 -7.02 -3.70
CA LEU A 68 -18.29 -8.03 -4.44
C LEU A 68 -19.48 -8.40 -3.54
N THR A 69 -20.64 -7.83 -3.84
CA THR A 69 -21.95 -8.01 -3.15
C THR A 69 -22.10 -7.43 -1.73
N PRO A 70 -23.27 -6.86 -1.38
CA PRO A 70 -23.56 -6.40 -0.02
C PRO A 70 -23.62 -7.58 0.97
N GLY A 71 -22.93 -7.48 2.12
CA GLY A 71 -23.03 -8.43 3.24
C GLY A 71 -21.79 -9.29 3.52
N ASN A 72 -20.79 -9.28 2.63
CA ASN A 72 -19.52 -9.98 2.85
C ASN A 72 -18.37 -8.99 3.12
N ASN A 73 -17.38 -9.44 3.90
CA ASN A 73 -16.12 -8.72 4.03
C ASN A 73 -15.49 -8.54 2.63
N PRO A 74 -14.91 -7.37 2.34
CA PRO A 74 -14.32 -7.11 1.04
C PRO A 74 -13.20 -8.12 0.77
N ALA A 75 -13.31 -8.83 -0.35
CA ALA A 75 -12.27 -9.77 -0.79
C ALA A 75 -10.96 -9.04 -1.11
N THR A 76 -11.08 -7.79 -1.57
CA THR A 76 -9.96 -6.92 -1.94
C THR A 76 -10.24 -5.49 -1.49
N ILE A 77 -9.20 -4.80 -0.99
CA ILE A 77 -9.20 -3.33 -0.85
C ILE A 77 -8.21 -2.74 -1.85
N THR A 78 -8.52 -1.56 -2.35
CA THR A 78 -7.70 -0.86 -3.33
C THR A 78 -7.32 0.50 -2.77
N CYS A 79 -6.02 0.72 -2.59
CA CYS A 79 -5.43 1.96 -2.14
C CYS A 79 -4.98 2.73 -3.38
N GLN A 80 -5.53 3.92 -3.59
CA GLN A 80 -5.25 4.73 -4.78
C GLN A 80 -4.73 6.09 -4.39
N ASN A 81 -3.76 6.58 -5.17
CA ASN A 81 -3.19 7.92 -5.03
C ASN A 81 -2.64 8.21 -3.62
N ILE A 82 -2.04 7.22 -2.97
CA ILE A 82 -1.41 7.41 -1.67
C ILE A 82 -0.15 8.24 -1.87
N ARG A 83 -0.13 9.42 -1.26
CA ARG A 83 0.85 10.48 -1.50
C ARG A 83 2.12 10.25 -0.71
N MET A 84 3.23 10.05 -1.41
CA MET A 84 4.58 10.03 -0.86
C MET A 84 5.32 11.32 -1.24
N THR A 85 6.02 11.91 -0.29
CA THR A 85 6.83 13.13 -0.51
C THR A 85 8.29 12.83 -0.19
N PRO A 86 9.13 12.56 -1.19
CA PRO A 86 10.56 12.40 -0.98
C PRO A 86 11.19 13.72 -0.52
N ASN A 87 12.12 13.64 0.44
CA ASN A 87 12.77 14.83 1.00
C ASN A 87 13.93 15.34 0.15
N LYS A 88 14.44 14.52 -0.77
CA LYS A 88 15.58 14.82 -1.64
C LYS A 88 15.33 14.29 -3.06
N ALA A 89 16.02 14.84 -4.05
CA ALA A 89 16.05 14.24 -5.38
C ALA A 89 16.85 12.92 -5.36
N GLY A 90 16.44 11.93 -6.15
CA GLY A 90 17.12 10.65 -6.25
C GLY A 90 16.17 9.51 -6.62
N SER A 91 16.71 8.28 -6.60
CA SER A 91 15.93 7.07 -6.83
C SER A 91 15.39 6.52 -5.51
N TYR A 92 14.14 6.06 -5.53
CA TYR A 92 13.46 5.53 -4.35
C TYR A 92 12.86 4.16 -4.64
N THR A 93 13.01 3.26 -3.67
CA THR A 93 12.31 1.97 -3.63
C THR A 93 11.19 2.06 -2.61
N TYR A 94 10.00 1.62 -3.00
CA TYR A 94 8.82 1.57 -2.14
C TYR A 94 8.41 0.12 -1.91
N LYS A 95 8.19 -0.23 -0.64
CA LYS A 95 7.66 -1.52 -0.21
C LYS A 95 6.44 -1.30 0.67
N VAL A 96 5.40 -2.11 0.47
CA VAL A 96 4.22 -2.14 1.32
C VAL A 96 4.30 -3.39 2.21
N GLU A 97 3.99 -3.23 3.49
CA GLU A 97 3.99 -4.28 4.52
C GLU A 97 2.65 -4.28 5.27
N VAL A 98 2.14 -5.47 5.61
CA VAL A 98 0.85 -5.72 6.30
C VAL A 98 1.00 -6.74 7.42
#